data_AF-G3V6E7-F1
#
_entry.id   AF-G3V6E7-F1
#
_cell.length_a   1.000
_cell.length_b   1.000
_cell.length_c   1.000
_cell.angle_alpha   90.00
_cell.angle_beta   90.00
_cell.angle_gamma   90.00
#
_symmetry.space_group_name_H-M   'P 1'
#
loop_
_entity.id
_entity.type
_entity.pdbx_description
1 polymer ?
#
loop_
_entity_poly.entity_id
_entity_poly.type
_entity_poly.pdbx_seq_one_letter_code
_entity_poly.pdbx_strand_id
1 'polypeptide(L)'
;MQWASILLLAGLCSLSQGQYEEDSHWWLQYLRNQQSTYYDPYDTYPYETSDPYPYEVEEGPAYAYGAPPPPEPRDCPQECDCPPNFPTAMYCDNRNLKYLPFVPSRMKYVYFQNNQIAAIQEGVFDNATGLLWIALHGNQITSDKIGRKVFSKLRHLERLYLDHNNLTRMPGPLPRSLRELHLDHNQISRVPNNALEGLENLTALYLHHNEIQEVGSSMRGLRSLILLDLSYNHLRRVPDGLPSALEQLYLEHNNVYTVPDSYFRGSPKLLYVRLSHNSLTNNGLATNTFNSSSLLELDLSYNQLQKIPPVNTNLENLYLQGNRINEFSISSFCTVVDVMNFSKLQVLRLDGNEIKRSAMPVDAPLCLRLASLIEI
;
A
#
# COMPACT_ATOMS: atom_id res chain seq x y z
N MET A 1 55.27 -1.98 -20.82
CA MET A 1 55.66 -3.28 -20.23
C MET A 1 55.33 -3.17 -18.74
N GLN A 2 54.55 -3.97 -18.05
CA GLN A 2 53.80 -5.22 -18.24
C GLN A 2 52.82 -5.18 -17.03
N TRP A 3 51.50 -5.16 -17.22
CA TRP A 3 50.61 -6.32 -17.10
C TRP A 3 51.02 -7.40 -16.07
N ALA A 4 50.04 -7.69 -15.20
CA ALA A 4 49.72 -8.97 -14.55
C ALA A 4 50.21 -9.23 -13.11
N SER A 5 49.26 -9.08 -12.19
CA SER A 5 48.95 -9.99 -11.06
C SER A 5 47.56 -9.56 -10.56
N ILE A 6 46.44 -9.89 -11.22
CA ILE A 6 45.69 -11.17 -11.23
C ILE A 6 45.55 -11.82 -9.84
N LEU A 7 44.31 -11.71 -9.33
CA LEU A 7 43.57 -12.65 -8.47
C LEU A 7 44.18 -13.07 -7.13
N LEU A 8 43.79 -12.35 -6.07
CA LEU A 8 43.39 -12.93 -4.78
C LEU A 8 42.74 -11.84 -3.92
N LEU A 9 41.44 -11.63 -4.12
CA LEU A 9 40.45 -11.17 -3.12
C LEU A 9 39.02 -11.15 -3.72
N ALA A 10 38.74 -12.04 -4.68
CA ALA A 10 37.38 -12.52 -4.92
C ALA A 10 37.13 -13.64 -3.89
N GLY A 11 36.66 -13.25 -2.72
CA GLY A 11 36.47 -14.20 -1.61
C GLY A 11 35.96 -13.62 -0.30
N LEU A 12 35.78 -12.30 -0.19
CA LEU A 12 35.16 -11.63 0.97
C LEU A 12 34.42 -10.37 0.51
N CYS A 13 33.40 -10.53 -0.35
CA CYS A 13 32.42 -9.47 -0.63
C CYS A 13 31.09 -10.06 -1.12
N SER A 14 30.67 -11.16 -0.48
CA SER A 14 29.37 -11.80 -0.69
C SER A 14 28.70 -12.12 0.65
N LEU A 15 28.84 -11.20 1.61
CA LEU A 15 28.24 -11.24 2.95
C LEU A 15 28.06 -9.80 3.47
N SER A 16 27.24 -8.99 2.79
CA SER A 16 26.64 -7.80 3.43
C SER A 16 25.39 -7.28 2.71
N GLN A 17 24.73 -8.10 1.89
CA GLN A 17 23.54 -7.70 1.13
C GLN A 17 22.37 -8.68 1.31
N GLY A 18 22.26 -9.28 2.51
CA GLY A 18 21.24 -10.28 2.81
C GLY A 18 20.85 -10.28 4.28
N GLN A 19 20.56 -9.10 4.85
CA GLN A 19 20.13 -8.98 6.25
C GLN A 19 19.22 -7.79 6.54
N TYR A 20 18.47 -7.32 5.52
CA TYR A 20 17.44 -6.28 5.66
C TYR A 20 16.26 -6.57 4.73
N GLU A 21 15.71 -7.80 4.77
CA GLU A 21 14.55 -8.14 3.95
C GLU A 21 13.66 -9.27 4.52
N GLU A 22 13.67 -9.51 5.83
CA GLU A 22 12.85 -10.58 6.44
C GLU A 22 11.80 -10.14 7.49
N ASP A 23 11.71 -8.86 7.86
CA ASP A 23 10.76 -8.41 8.92
C ASP A 23 9.58 -7.55 8.44
N SER A 24 9.33 -7.44 7.12
CA SER A 24 8.27 -6.60 6.54
C SER A 24 6.91 -7.31 6.32
N HIS A 25 6.78 -8.60 6.65
CA HIS A 25 5.64 -9.42 6.22
C HIS A 25 4.76 -10.03 7.33
N TRP A 26 4.99 -9.70 8.60
CA TRP A 26 4.20 -10.26 9.71
C TRP A 26 2.69 -9.92 9.62
N TRP A 27 2.33 -8.79 9.01
CA TRP A 27 0.94 -8.34 8.90
C TRP A 27 0.13 -9.08 7.81
N LEU A 28 0.77 -9.63 6.77
CA LEU A 28 0.09 -10.44 5.75
C LEU A 28 -0.41 -11.78 6.31
N GLN A 29 0.29 -12.35 7.31
CA GLN A 29 -0.17 -13.54 8.03
C GLN A 29 -1.35 -13.24 8.97
N TYR A 30 -1.43 -12.04 9.53
CA TYR A 30 -2.52 -11.64 10.42
C TYR A 30 -3.87 -11.51 9.69
N LEU A 31 -3.87 -10.98 8.46
CA LEU A 31 -5.09 -10.84 7.64
C LEU A 31 -5.60 -12.18 7.08
N ARG A 32 -4.72 -13.18 6.90
CA ARG A 32 -5.11 -14.51 6.42
C ARG A 32 -5.85 -15.34 7.47
N ASN A 33 -5.66 -15.04 8.75
CA ASN A 33 -6.24 -15.80 9.88
C ASN A 33 -7.64 -15.33 10.32
N GLN A 34 -8.28 -14.38 9.62
CA GLN A 34 -9.63 -13.89 9.96
C GLN A 34 -10.73 -14.39 9.00
N GLN A 35 -10.45 -15.35 8.11
CA GLN A 35 -11.45 -16.00 7.24
C GLN A 35 -11.40 -17.53 7.35
N SER A 36 -11.74 -18.07 8.51
CA SER A 36 -12.22 -19.45 8.60
C SER A 36 -12.85 -19.69 9.96
N THR A 37 -14.18 -19.78 9.99
CA THR A 37 -14.94 -20.73 10.84
C THR A 37 -16.43 -20.50 10.63
N TYR A 38 -17.06 -21.35 9.82
CA TYR A 38 -18.45 -21.75 10.05
C TYR A 38 -18.62 -23.19 9.55
N TYR A 39 -18.57 -24.14 10.49
CA TYR A 39 -18.84 -25.55 10.31
C TYR A 39 -19.96 -25.90 11.29
N ASP A 40 -21.11 -26.34 10.79
CA ASP A 40 -22.24 -26.82 11.58
C ASP A 40 -22.18 -28.37 11.68
N PRO A 41 -22.15 -28.98 12.88
CA PRO A 41 -21.84 -30.39 13.05
C PRO A 41 -23.01 -31.21 13.59
N TYR A 42 -23.93 -31.69 12.75
CA TYR A 42 -24.75 -32.88 13.07
C TYR A 42 -25.23 -33.55 11.77
N ASP A 43 -24.71 -34.74 11.47
CA ASP A 43 -25.55 -35.91 11.18
C ASP A 43 -24.71 -37.17 10.98
N THR A 44 -24.96 -38.16 11.84
CA THR A 44 -24.34 -39.49 11.84
C THR A 44 -25.49 -40.50 11.89
N TYR A 45 -25.66 -41.26 10.79
CA TYR A 45 -26.13 -42.67 10.60
C TYR A 45 -27.18 -43.31 11.56
N PRO A 46 -27.98 -44.33 11.14
CA PRO A 46 -27.56 -45.43 10.27
C PRO A 46 -28.62 -46.09 9.34
N TYR A 47 -28.09 -47.03 8.54
CA TYR A 47 -28.75 -48.03 7.68
C TYR A 47 -29.81 -48.89 8.39
N GLU A 48 -30.87 -49.28 7.66
CA GLU A 48 -31.51 -50.60 7.77
C GLU A 48 -32.31 -50.97 6.50
N THR A 49 -32.61 -52.26 6.37
CA THR A 49 -32.73 -53.13 5.17
C THR A 49 -34.15 -53.47 4.68
N SER A 50 -34.23 -54.06 3.46
CA SER A 50 -35.28 -54.96 2.89
C SER A 50 -36.62 -54.32 2.46
N ASP A 51 -37.36 -54.70 1.41
CA ASP A 51 -37.32 -55.76 0.36
C ASP A 51 -38.39 -55.40 -0.74
N PRO A 52 -38.63 -56.20 -1.81
CA PRO A 52 -39.03 -55.74 -3.15
C PRO A 52 -40.54 -55.75 -3.43
N TYR A 53 -41.00 -55.09 -4.51
CA TYR A 53 -41.90 -55.60 -5.59
C TYR A 53 -42.42 -54.43 -6.47
N PRO A 54 -42.71 -54.68 -7.77
CA PRO A 54 -42.86 -53.65 -8.80
C PRO A 54 -44.31 -53.20 -8.98
N TYR A 55 -44.53 -51.91 -9.20
CA TYR A 55 -45.80 -51.40 -9.74
C TYR A 55 -45.54 -50.35 -10.81
N GLU A 56 -45.99 -50.69 -12.02
CA GLU A 56 -46.17 -49.82 -13.16
C GLU A 56 -47.08 -48.65 -12.79
N VAL A 57 -46.68 -47.42 -13.16
CA VAL A 57 -47.56 -46.26 -13.14
C VAL A 57 -47.42 -45.49 -14.45
N GLU A 58 -48.58 -45.25 -15.05
CA GLU A 58 -48.89 -44.77 -16.39
C GLU A 58 -48.27 -43.42 -16.77
N GLU A 59 -48.00 -43.26 -18.07
CA GLU A 59 -47.56 -42.03 -18.72
C GLU A 59 -48.61 -40.90 -18.59
N GLY A 60 -48.27 -39.88 -17.80
CA GLY A 60 -48.90 -38.56 -17.86
C GLY A 60 -48.29 -37.69 -18.97
N PRO A 61 -49.01 -36.69 -19.51
CA PRO A 61 -48.60 -35.97 -20.71
C PRO A 61 -47.33 -35.15 -20.48
N ALA A 62 -46.43 -35.21 -21.45
CA ALA A 62 -45.16 -34.52 -21.48
C ALA A 62 -45.33 -33.00 -21.28
N TYR A 63 -44.96 -32.51 -20.11
CA TYR A 63 -44.64 -31.10 -19.94
C TYR A 63 -43.38 -30.82 -20.76
N ALA A 64 -43.55 -30.03 -21.82
CA ALA A 64 -42.46 -29.56 -22.65
C ALA A 64 -41.42 -28.86 -21.77
N TYR A 65 -40.28 -29.51 -21.56
CA TYR A 65 -39.09 -28.84 -21.04
C TYR A 65 -38.77 -27.70 -22.01
N GLY A 66 -38.96 -26.47 -21.54
CA GLY A 66 -38.46 -25.28 -22.23
C GLY A 66 -37.00 -25.51 -22.60
N ALA A 67 -36.65 -25.18 -23.84
CA ALA A 67 -35.29 -25.32 -24.32
C ALA A 67 -34.31 -24.77 -23.27
N PRO A 68 -33.20 -25.47 -22.99
CA PRO A 68 -32.18 -24.95 -22.09
C PRO A 68 -31.79 -23.55 -22.57
N PRO A 69 -31.56 -22.59 -21.64
CA PRO A 69 -31.11 -21.27 -22.03
C PRO A 69 -29.93 -21.40 -22.99
N PRO A 70 -29.89 -20.60 -24.07
CA PRO A 70 -28.85 -20.72 -25.08
C PRO A 70 -27.47 -20.74 -24.38
N PRO A 71 -26.56 -21.64 -24.79
CA PRO A 71 -25.27 -21.76 -24.14
C PRO A 71 -24.62 -20.38 -24.11
N GLU A 72 -24.29 -19.89 -22.90
CA GLU A 72 -23.64 -18.60 -22.76
C GLU A 72 -22.40 -18.57 -23.65
N PRO A 73 -22.13 -17.45 -24.35
CA PRO A 73 -20.96 -17.34 -25.22
C PRO A 73 -19.69 -17.60 -24.41
N ARG A 74 -19.09 -18.77 -24.66
CA ARG A 74 -17.80 -19.21 -24.08
C ARG A 74 -16.61 -18.68 -24.88
N ASP A 75 -16.79 -17.54 -25.53
CA ASP A 75 -15.71 -16.90 -26.28
C ASP A 75 -14.56 -16.59 -25.31
N CYS A 76 -13.37 -17.05 -25.66
CA CYS A 76 -12.13 -16.83 -24.95
C CYS A 76 -11.04 -16.54 -26.00
N PRO A 77 -10.24 -15.47 -25.84
CA PRO A 77 -9.08 -15.24 -26.70
C PRO A 77 -8.15 -16.47 -26.69
N GLN A 78 -7.61 -16.86 -27.86
CA GLN A 78 -6.80 -18.08 -27.98
C GLN A 78 -5.47 -17.98 -27.21
N GLU A 79 -5.00 -16.75 -27.01
CA GLU A 79 -3.81 -16.41 -26.24
C GLU A 79 -4.03 -16.42 -24.72
N CYS A 80 -5.24 -16.72 -24.25
CA CYS A 80 -5.62 -16.70 -22.84
C CYS A 80 -6.35 -17.98 -22.41
N ASP A 81 -6.33 -18.25 -21.12
CA ASP A 81 -7.04 -19.36 -20.52
C ASP A 81 -8.27 -18.88 -19.75
N CYS A 82 -9.43 -19.45 -20.08
CA CYS A 82 -10.72 -19.19 -19.42
C CYS A 82 -11.23 -20.48 -18.73
N PRO A 83 -10.98 -20.66 -17.41
CA PRO A 83 -11.31 -21.90 -16.72
C PRO A 83 -12.82 -22.16 -16.63
N PRO A 84 -13.32 -23.36 -17.02
CA PRO A 84 -14.75 -23.67 -16.96
C PRO A 84 -15.33 -23.68 -15.54
N ASN A 85 -14.52 -24.02 -14.54
CA ASN A 85 -14.89 -24.02 -13.12
C ASN A 85 -14.92 -22.61 -12.49
N PHE A 86 -14.33 -21.62 -13.16
CA PHE A 86 -14.37 -20.23 -12.73
C PHE A 86 -14.58 -19.29 -13.93
N PRO A 87 -15.78 -19.32 -14.55
CA PRO A 87 -16.02 -18.78 -15.89
C PRO A 87 -15.96 -17.25 -16.00
N THR A 88 -15.81 -16.54 -14.88
CA THR A 88 -15.71 -15.08 -14.78
C THR A 88 -14.26 -14.58 -14.67
N ALA A 89 -13.27 -15.47 -14.74
CA ALA A 89 -11.86 -15.12 -14.80
C ALA A 89 -11.24 -15.41 -16.17
N MET A 90 -10.25 -14.60 -16.53
CA MET A 90 -9.43 -14.76 -17.73
C MET A 90 -7.95 -14.59 -17.38
N TYR A 91 -7.14 -15.59 -17.67
CA TYR A 91 -5.72 -15.63 -17.37
C TYR A 91 -4.89 -15.48 -18.65
N CYS A 92 -4.16 -14.38 -18.74
CA CYS A 92 -3.31 -14.01 -19.87
C CYS A 92 -1.90 -13.60 -19.39
N ASP A 93 -1.56 -13.88 -18.13
CA ASP A 93 -0.30 -13.52 -17.46
C ASP A 93 0.90 -14.34 -17.98
N ASN A 94 2.13 -13.83 -17.87
CA ASN A 94 3.37 -14.60 -18.14
C ASN A 94 3.46 -15.28 -19.54
N ARG A 95 2.84 -14.69 -20.57
CA ARG A 95 2.69 -15.31 -21.90
C ARG A 95 3.43 -14.58 -23.03
N ASN A 96 4.28 -13.62 -22.69
CA ASN A 96 4.98 -12.75 -23.66
C ASN A 96 4.04 -11.97 -24.58
N LEU A 97 2.83 -11.66 -24.10
CA LEU A 97 1.84 -10.90 -24.86
C LEU A 97 2.37 -9.49 -25.15
N LYS A 98 2.10 -9.00 -26.37
CA LYS A 98 2.49 -7.66 -26.82
C LYS A 98 1.34 -6.65 -26.79
N TYR A 99 0.11 -7.14 -26.73
CA TYR A 99 -1.12 -6.36 -26.74
C TYR A 99 -2.17 -7.02 -25.85
N LEU A 100 -3.19 -6.25 -25.47
CA LEU A 100 -4.35 -6.78 -24.75
C LEU A 100 -5.39 -7.31 -25.73
N PRO A 101 -5.90 -8.53 -25.59
CA PRO A 101 -7.11 -8.94 -26.29
C PRO A 101 -8.35 -8.22 -25.73
N PHE A 102 -9.40 -8.09 -26.56
CA PHE A 102 -10.67 -7.57 -26.08
C PHE A 102 -11.28 -8.50 -25.02
N VAL A 103 -11.76 -7.93 -23.92
CA VAL A 103 -12.25 -8.70 -22.78
C VAL A 103 -13.70 -9.16 -23.03
N PRO A 104 -14.01 -10.47 -22.92
CA PRO A 104 -15.39 -10.96 -23.00
C PRO A 104 -16.29 -10.36 -21.92
N SER A 105 -17.58 -10.16 -22.24
CA SER A 105 -18.53 -9.44 -21.37
C SER A 105 -18.75 -10.08 -19.99
N ARG A 106 -18.59 -11.40 -19.86
CA ARG A 106 -18.79 -12.15 -18.61
C ARG A 106 -17.67 -11.98 -17.58
N MET A 107 -16.55 -11.37 -17.96
CA MET A 107 -15.37 -11.32 -17.11
C MET A 107 -15.54 -10.34 -15.94
N LYS A 108 -15.13 -10.80 -14.76
CA LYS A 108 -15.01 -10.01 -13.52
C LYS A 108 -13.55 -9.83 -13.10
N TYR A 109 -12.69 -10.78 -13.44
CA TYR A 109 -11.28 -10.80 -13.06
C TYR A 109 -10.42 -11.05 -14.30
N VAL A 110 -9.48 -10.16 -14.58
CA VAL A 110 -8.57 -10.30 -15.73
C VAL A 110 -7.12 -10.10 -15.31
N TYR A 111 -6.27 -11.03 -15.76
CA TYR A 111 -4.87 -11.13 -15.37
C TYR A 111 -3.99 -11.01 -16.61
N PHE A 112 -3.29 -9.90 -16.76
CA PHE A 112 -2.39 -9.60 -17.87
C PHE A 112 -0.96 -9.30 -17.42
N GLN A 113 -0.65 -9.57 -16.15
CA GLN A 113 0.64 -9.23 -15.56
C GLN A 113 1.82 -9.96 -16.21
N ASN A 114 3.02 -9.38 -16.08
CA ASN A 114 4.29 -10.00 -16.50
C ASN A 114 4.30 -10.36 -18.00
N ASN A 115 3.96 -9.39 -18.83
CA ASN A 115 3.99 -9.51 -20.30
C ASN A 115 4.87 -8.38 -20.86
N GLN A 116 4.79 -8.13 -22.18
CA GLN A 116 5.46 -6.99 -22.81
C GLN A 116 4.43 -6.08 -23.49
N ILE A 117 3.30 -5.85 -22.81
CA ILE A 117 2.24 -4.98 -23.28
C ILE A 117 2.70 -3.53 -23.15
N ALA A 118 2.62 -2.78 -24.24
CA ALA A 118 3.04 -1.38 -24.27
C ALA A 118 1.87 -0.37 -24.32
N ALA A 119 0.64 -0.85 -24.51
CA ALA A 119 -0.55 -0.02 -24.73
C ALA A 119 -1.81 -0.64 -24.13
N ILE A 120 -2.72 0.22 -23.69
CA ILE A 120 -4.10 -0.16 -23.34
C ILE A 120 -5.00 0.51 -24.38
N GLN A 121 -5.43 -0.22 -25.39
CA GLN A 121 -6.22 0.38 -26.48
C GLN A 121 -7.63 0.81 -26.04
N GLU A 122 -8.18 1.80 -26.75
CA GLU A 122 -9.54 2.29 -26.49
C GLU A 122 -10.58 1.17 -26.66
N GLY A 123 -11.54 1.10 -25.75
CA GLY A 123 -12.64 0.15 -25.80
C GLY A 123 -12.31 -1.29 -25.39
N VAL A 124 -11.07 -1.62 -25.00
CA VAL A 124 -10.66 -3.00 -24.65
C VAL A 124 -11.52 -3.64 -23.54
N PHE A 125 -12.08 -2.82 -22.65
CA PHE A 125 -12.92 -3.25 -21.53
C PHE A 125 -14.41 -2.93 -21.70
N ASP A 126 -14.84 -2.38 -22.84
CA ASP A 126 -16.18 -1.79 -23.00
C ASP A 126 -17.33 -2.79 -22.85
N ASN A 127 -17.09 -4.05 -23.22
CA ASN A 127 -18.06 -5.14 -23.10
C ASN A 127 -18.13 -5.71 -21.67
N ALA A 128 -17.04 -5.64 -20.91
CA ALA A 128 -16.89 -6.24 -19.59
C ALA A 128 -17.15 -5.20 -18.48
N THR A 129 -18.36 -4.63 -18.48
CA THR A 129 -18.74 -3.54 -17.55
C THR A 129 -18.79 -3.98 -16.09
N GLY A 130 -18.85 -5.30 -15.84
CA GLY A 130 -18.83 -5.92 -14.52
C GLY A 130 -17.43 -6.25 -13.97
N LEU A 131 -16.35 -5.78 -14.61
CA LEU A 131 -14.99 -5.97 -14.11
C LEU A 131 -14.82 -5.41 -12.70
N LEU A 132 -14.24 -6.25 -11.84
CA LEU A 132 -13.87 -5.92 -10.47
C LEU A 132 -12.36 -5.72 -10.36
N TRP A 133 -11.57 -6.62 -10.97
CA TRP A 133 -10.11 -6.62 -10.87
C TRP A 133 -9.46 -6.60 -12.25
N ILE A 134 -8.47 -5.72 -12.41
CA ILE A 134 -7.60 -5.67 -13.60
C ILE A 134 -6.15 -5.69 -13.13
N ALA A 135 -5.42 -6.75 -13.45
CA ALA A 135 -3.98 -6.85 -13.20
C ALA A 135 -3.19 -6.61 -14.49
N LEU A 136 -2.45 -5.50 -14.55
CA LEU A 136 -1.61 -5.08 -15.67
C LEU A 136 -0.15 -4.82 -15.27
N HIS A 137 0.23 -5.17 -14.05
CA HIS A 137 1.58 -4.92 -13.53
C HIS A 137 2.66 -5.72 -14.26
N GLY A 138 3.91 -5.27 -14.19
CA GLY A 138 5.03 -5.95 -14.84
C GLY A 138 4.93 -5.93 -16.37
N ASN A 139 4.62 -4.76 -16.93
CA ASN A 139 4.49 -4.55 -18.37
C ASN A 139 5.32 -3.32 -18.80
N GLN A 140 5.13 -2.84 -20.02
CA GLN A 140 5.87 -1.72 -20.60
C GLN A 140 4.93 -0.59 -21.01
N ILE A 141 3.82 -0.43 -20.28
CA ILE A 141 2.76 0.51 -20.63
C ILE A 141 3.26 1.94 -20.43
N THR A 142 3.13 2.76 -21.46
CA THR A 142 3.47 4.19 -21.42
C THR A 142 2.21 5.04 -21.34
N SER A 143 2.25 6.17 -20.63
CA SER A 143 1.08 7.06 -20.43
C SER A 143 0.44 7.57 -21.74
N ASP A 144 1.21 7.75 -22.81
CA ASP A 144 0.70 8.20 -24.11
C ASP A 144 -0.11 7.13 -24.85
N LYS A 145 0.04 5.86 -24.44
CA LYS A 145 -0.61 4.69 -25.05
C LYS A 145 -1.75 4.13 -24.20
N ILE A 146 -2.23 4.89 -23.21
CA ILE A 146 -3.46 4.57 -22.50
C ILE A 146 -4.63 5.20 -23.25
N GLY A 147 -5.56 4.35 -23.69
CA GLY A 147 -6.74 4.73 -24.44
C GLY A 147 -7.60 5.75 -23.70
N ARG A 148 -8.21 6.65 -24.46
CA ARG A 148 -9.04 7.72 -23.90
C ARG A 148 -10.22 7.12 -23.14
N LYS A 149 -10.41 7.54 -21.87
CA LYS A 149 -11.55 7.11 -21.04
C LYS A 149 -11.70 5.59 -20.91
N VAL A 150 -10.62 4.83 -21.08
CA VAL A 150 -10.66 3.36 -21.15
C VAL A 150 -11.23 2.69 -19.89
N PHE A 151 -11.11 3.32 -18.73
CA PHE A 151 -11.67 2.82 -17.45
C PHE A 151 -13.05 3.41 -17.11
N SER A 152 -13.58 4.35 -17.89
CA SER A 152 -14.76 5.15 -17.49
C SER A 152 -16.08 4.37 -17.43
N LYS A 153 -16.19 3.25 -18.15
CA LYS A 153 -17.39 2.39 -18.13
C LYS A 153 -17.37 1.37 -16.99
N LEU A 154 -16.24 1.17 -16.32
CA LEU A 154 -16.03 0.14 -15.31
C LEU A 154 -16.51 0.62 -13.93
N ARG A 155 -17.83 0.83 -13.80
CA ARG A 155 -18.44 1.44 -12.61
C ARG A 155 -18.34 0.57 -11.35
N HIS A 156 -17.95 -0.68 -11.47
CA HIS A 156 -17.79 -1.62 -10.36
C HIS A 156 -16.32 -2.01 -10.09
N LEU A 157 -15.36 -1.40 -10.78
CA LEU A 157 -13.95 -1.75 -10.62
C LEU A 157 -13.47 -1.42 -9.21
N GLU A 158 -12.94 -2.41 -8.51
CA GLU A 158 -12.45 -2.28 -7.13
C GLU A 158 -10.93 -2.21 -7.07
N ARG A 159 -10.23 -2.97 -7.91
CA ARG A 159 -8.77 -3.11 -7.86
C ARG A 159 -8.14 -2.92 -9.23
N LEU A 160 -7.17 -2.02 -9.30
CA LEU A 160 -6.40 -1.73 -10.50
C LEU A 160 -4.90 -1.79 -10.19
N TYR A 161 -4.21 -2.72 -10.84
CA TYR A 161 -2.76 -2.88 -10.72
C TYR A 161 -2.07 -2.41 -11.98
N LEU A 162 -1.32 -1.31 -11.87
CA LEU A 162 -0.54 -0.70 -12.95
C LEU A 162 0.91 -0.43 -12.51
N ASP A 163 1.33 -1.04 -11.39
CA ASP A 163 2.71 -0.99 -10.91
C ASP A 163 3.69 -1.66 -11.88
N HIS A 164 4.98 -1.38 -11.76
CA HIS A 164 6.03 -1.94 -12.62
C HIS A 164 5.74 -1.73 -14.12
N ASN A 165 5.57 -0.48 -14.52
CA ASN A 165 5.32 -0.05 -15.90
C ASN A 165 6.16 1.20 -16.25
N ASN A 166 5.90 1.83 -17.39
CA ASN A 166 6.59 3.03 -17.87
C ASN A 166 5.66 4.26 -17.86
N LEU A 167 4.80 4.37 -16.83
CA LEU A 167 3.88 5.49 -16.70
C LEU A 167 4.64 6.73 -16.24
N THR A 168 4.50 7.83 -16.97
CA THR A 168 5.09 9.14 -16.63
C THR A 168 4.08 10.12 -16.04
N ARG A 169 2.78 9.78 -16.13
CA ARG A 169 1.65 10.57 -15.65
C ARG A 169 0.58 9.66 -15.06
N MET A 170 -0.18 10.22 -14.11
CA MET A 170 -1.36 9.56 -13.55
C MET A 170 -2.35 9.12 -14.65
N PRO A 171 -2.82 7.86 -14.65
CA PRO A 171 -3.86 7.42 -15.56
C PRO A 171 -5.22 8.00 -15.13
N GLY A 172 -6.12 8.27 -16.09
CA GLY A 172 -7.46 8.73 -15.76
C GLY A 172 -8.35 9.04 -16.96
N PRO A 173 -9.64 9.34 -16.72
CA PRO A 173 -10.29 9.35 -15.40
C PRO A 173 -10.52 7.93 -14.86
N LEU A 174 -10.37 7.77 -13.54
CA LEU A 174 -10.52 6.51 -12.83
C LEU A 174 -11.97 6.31 -12.34
N PRO A 175 -12.45 5.05 -12.20
CA PRO A 175 -13.79 4.78 -11.69
C PRO A 175 -13.87 5.03 -10.18
N ARG A 176 -14.97 5.67 -9.75
CA ARG A 176 -15.20 6.06 -8.34
C ARG A 176 -15.38 4.89 -7.36
N SER A 177 -15.53 3.68 -7.87
CA SER A 177 -15.66 2.45 -7.10
C SER A 177 -14.33 1.86 -6.62
N LEU A 178 -13.19 2.38 -7.08
CA LEU A 178 -11.88 1.87 -6.70
C LEU A 178 -11.69 1.85 -5.17
N ARG A 179 -11.12 0.75 -4.70
CA ARG A 179 -10.71 0.50 -3.31
C ARG A 179 -9.19 0.44 -3.19
N GLU A 180 -8.52 -0.16 -4.18
CA GLU A 180 -7.06 -0.30 -4.19
C GLU A 180 -6.50 0.12 -5.55
N LEU A 181 -5.47 0.95 -5.52
CA LEU A 181 -4.77 1.45 -6.71
C LEU A 181 -3.26 1.31 -6.53
N HIS A 182 -2.64 0.50 -7.40
CA HIS A 182 -1.20 0.31 -7.44
C HIS A 182 -0.62 1.02 -8.67
N LEU A 183 0.26 1.99 -8.40
CA LEU A 183 0.97 2.80 -9.40
C LEU A 183 2.46 2.93 -9.04
N ASP A 184 2.93 2.16 -8.07
CA ASP A 184 4.33 2.12 -7.66
C ASP A 184 5.24 1.58 -8.77
N HIS A 185 6.56 1.79 -8.63
CA HIS A 185 7.56 1.36 -9.62
C HIS A 185 7.26 1.83 -11.05
N ASN A 186 6.97 3.12 -11.19
CA ASN A 186 6.74 3.80 -12.47
C ASN A 186 7.65 5.05 -12.56
N GLN A 187 7.44 5.93 -13.54
CA GLN A 187 8.17 7.21 -13.70
C GLN A 187 7.23 8.42 -13.52
N ILE A 188 6.20 8.32 -12.67
CA ILE A 188 5.20 9.37 -12.50
C ILE A 188 5.86 10.59 -11.84
N SER A 189 5.83 11.73 -12.52
CA SER A 189 6.53 12.95 -12.07
C SER A 189 5.67 13.88 -11.20
N ARG A 190 4.34 13.75 -11.27
CA ARG A 190 3.38 14.62 -10.56
C ARG A 190 2.03 13.97 -10.40
N VAL A 191 1.36 14.26 -9.28
CA VAL A 191 -0.07 13.96 -9.09
C VAL A 191 -0.89 15.26 -9.16
N PRO A 192 -1.64 15.51 -10.25
CA PRO A 192 -2.53 16.68 -10.35
C PRO A 192 -3.63 16.67 -9.28
N ASN A 193 -4.08 17.86 -8.86
CA ASN A 193 -5.10 18.01 -7.80
C ASN A 193 -6.41 17.25 -8.06
N ASN A 194 -6.80 17.09 -9.33
CA ASN A 194 -8.04 16.40 -9.72
C ASN A 194 -7.82 14.95 -10.19
N ALA A 195 -6.59 14.41 -10.10
CA ALA A 195 -6.29 13.07 -10.61
C ALA A 195 -7.06 11.95 -9.90
N LEU A 196 -7.40 12.16 -8.62
CA LEU A 196 -8.08 11.20 -7.76
C LEU A 196 -9.48 11.70 -7.32
N GLU A 197 -10.06 12.60 -8.11
CA GLU A 197 -11.34 13.24 -7.78
C GLU A 197 -12.49 12.22 -7.66
N GLY A 198 -13.17 12.24 -6.51
CA GLY A 198 -14.36 11.42 -6.26
C GLY A 198 -14.09 9.95 -5.94
N LEU A 199 -12.83 9.55 -5.73
CA LEU A 199 -12.45 8.21 -5.27
C LEU A 199 -12.68 8.05 -3.76
N GLU A 200 -13.91 8.29 -3.30
CA GLU A 200 -14.24 8.29 -1.87
C GLU A 200 -14.13 6.90 -1.21
N ASN A 201 -14.16 5.83 -2.01
CA ASN A 201 -14.05 4.44 -1.55
C ASN A 201 -12.61 3.90 -1.53
N LEU A 202 -11.63 4.69 -1.98
CA LEU A 202 -10.23 4.26 -2.05
C LEU A 202 -9.67 4.10 -0.63
N THR A 203 -9.19 2.91 -0.31
CA THR A 203 -8.63 2.55 1.01
C THR A 203 -7.11 2.45 1.00
N ALA A 204 -6.50 2.08 -0.12
CA ALA A 204 -5.05 1.99 -0.26
C ALA A 204 -4.58 2.60 -1.60
N LEU A 205 -3.53 3.42 -1.51
CA LEU A 205 -2.89 4.05 -2.65
C LEU A 205 -1.37 3.88 -2.56
N TYR A 206 -0.81 3.16 -3.55
CA TYR A 206 0.62 2.91 -3.66
C TYR A 206 1.20 3.73 -4.81
N LEU A 207 2.12 4.63 -4.47
CA LEU A 207 2.83 5.53 -5.39
C LEU A 207 4.34 5.54 -5.14
N HIS A 208 4.85 4.61 -4.33
CA HIS A 208 6.27 4.53 -4.02
C HIS A 208 7.12 4.18 -5.25
N HIS A 209 8.42 4.46 -5.19
CA HIS A 209 9.34 4.25 -6.31
C HIS A 209 8.83 4.90 -7.62
N ASN A 210 8.58 6.21 -7.55
CA ASN A 210 8.24 7.07 -8.69
C ASN A 210 9.13 8.34 -8.66
N GLU A 211 8.84 9.30 -9.52
CA GLU A 211 9.60 10.57 -9.64
C GLU A 211 8.76 11.77 -9.15
N ILE A 212 7.81 11.55 -8.23
CA ILE A 212 6.79 12.54 -7.87
C ILE A 212 7.42 13.69 -7.10
N GLN A 213 7.28 14.90 -7.64
CA GLN A 213 7.81 16.12 -7.01
C GLN A 213 6.77 16.83 -6.13
N GLU A 214 5.49 16.68 -6.47
CA GLU A 214 4.37 17.33 -5.79
C GLU A 214 3.06 16.54 -6.00
N VAL A 215 2.24 16.47 -4.95
CA VAL A 215 0.87 15.94 -5.00
C VAL A 215 -0.23 16.99 -4.75
N GLY A 216 0.15 18.20 -4.31
CA GLY A 216 -0.78 19.28 -4.02
C GLY A 216 -1.89 18.85 -3.04
N SER A 217 -3.14 19.19 -3.37
CA SER A 217 -4.33 18.89 -2.55
C SER A 217 -5.09 17.63 -3.00
N SER A 218 -4.49 16.81 -3.87
CA SER A 218 -5.13 15.64 -4.49
C SER A 218 -5.65 14.59 -3.50
N MET A 219 -5.08 14.54 -2.29
CA MET A 219 -5.41 13.53 -1.28
C MET A 219 -6.60 13.91 -0.38
N ARG A 220 -7.01 15.18 -0.36
CA ARG A 220 -8.04 15.70 0.58
C ARG A 220 -9.40 15.00 0.44
N GLY A 221 -9.76 14.59 -0.78
CA GLY A 221 -11.06 13.99 -1.09
C GLY A 221 -11.18 12.50 -0.77
N LEU A 222 -10.09 11.84 -0.38
CA LEU A 222 -10.03 10.37 -0.24
C LEU A 222 -10.52 9.93 1.15
N ARG A 223 -11.83 10.06 1.38
CA ARG A 223 -12.46 9.91 2.70
C ARG A 223 -12.27 8.55 3.37
N SER A 224 -12.06 7.49 2.60
CA SER A 224 -11.86 6.13 3.11
C SER A 224 -10.39 5.70 3.11
N LEU A 225 -9.45 6.59 2.77
CA LEU A 225 -8.04 6.22 2.62
C LEU A 225 -7.43 5.88 3.98
N ILE A 226 -6.91 4.67 4.11
CA ILE A 226 -6.26 4.13 5.31
C ILE A 226 -4.74 4.18 5.13
N LEU A 227 -4.26 3.82 3.94
CA LEU A 227 -2.83 3.74 3.61
C LEU A 227 -2.50 4.64 2.43
N LEU A 228 -1.49 5.50 2.62
CA LEU A 228 -0.86 6.30 1.57
C LEU A 228 0.65 6.07 1.58
N ASP A 229 1.15 5.49 0.50
CA ASP A 229 2.58 5.26 0.32
C ASP A 229 3.14 6.12 -0.82
N LEU A 230 3.97 7.09 -0.43
CA LEU A 230 4.67 8.06 -1.28
C LEU A 230 6.19 7.98 -1.04
N SER A 231 6.68 6.89 -0.46
CA SER A 231 8.10 6.67 -0.21
C SER A 231 8.91 6.61 -1.52
N TYR A 232 10.22 6.84 -1.45
CA TYR A 232 11.12 6.77 -2.62
C TYR A 232 10.63 7.60 -3.82
N ASN A 233 10.44 8.90 -3.58
CA ASN A 233 10.01 9.88 -4.57
C ASN A 233 10.90 11.14 -4.48
N HIS A 234 10.47 12.24 -5.11
CA HIS A 234 11.19 13.52 -5.12
C HIS A 234 10.39 14.64 -4.45
N LEU A 235 9.54 14.29 -3.48
CA LEU A 235 8.67 15.24 -2.80
C LEU A 235 9.50 16.27 -2.05
N ARG A 236 9.26 17.55 -2.36
CA ARG A 236 9.87 18.67 -1.63
C ARG A 236 9.02 19.14 -0.45
N ARG A 237 7.73 18.83 -0.48
CA ARG A 237 6.74 19.22 0.53
C ARG A 237 5.81 18.04 0.78
N VAL A 238 5.30 17.96 2.01
CA VAL A 238 4.22 17.04 2.37
C VAL A 238 2.93 17.37 1.61
N PRO A 239 1.99 16.42 1.43
CA PRO A 239 0.70 16.68 0.80
C PRO A 239 -0.05 17.86 1.45
N ASP A 240 -0.69 18.72 0.65
CA ASP A 240 -1.50 19.83 1.19
C ASP A 240 -2.86 19.31 1.68
N GLY A 241 -2.86 18.82 2.92
CA GLY A 241 -4.02 18.25 3.58
C GLY A 241 -4.10 16.74 3.39
N LEU A 242 -4.19 16.03 4.52
CA LEU A 242 -4.37 14.59 4.57
C LEU A 242 -5.85 14.24 4.79
N PRO A 243 -6.32 13.07 4.34
CA PRO A 243 -7.66 12.60 4.63
C PRO A 243 -7.82 12.22 6.11
N SER A 244 -9.04 12.32 6.62
CA SER A 244 -9.34 12.13 8.05
C SER A 244 -9.30 10.68 8.52
N ALA A 245 -9.46 9.72 7.61
CA ALA A 245 -9.44 8.29 7.90
C ALA A 245 -8.02 7.66 7.86
N LEU A 246 -7.00 8.44 7.49
CA LEU A 246 -5.64 7.92 7.27
C LEU A 246 -5.04 7.36 8.56
N GLU A 247 -4.48 6.16 8.47
CA GLU A 247 -3.81 5.46 9.58
C GLU A 247 -2.30 5.29 9.32
N GLN A 248 -1.90 5.16 8.05
CA GLN A 248 -0.52 4.90 7.64
C GLN A 248 -0.08 5.90 6.55
N LEU A 249 1.01 6.62 6.83
CA LEU A 249 1.61 7.58 5.90
C LEU A 249 3.12 7.33 5.77
N TYR A 250 3.53 6.96 4.56
CA TYR A 250 4.93 6.69 4.23
C TYR A 250 5.46 7.73 3.25
N LEU A 251 6.51 8.43 3.67
CA LEU A 251 7.14 9.56 2.97
C LEU A 251 8.67 9.48 3.07
N GLU A 252 9.23 8.34 3.49
CA GLU A 252 10.66 8.10 3.56
C GLU A 252 11.34 8.19 2.19
N HIS A 253 12.64 8.48 2.17
CA HIS A 253 13.41 8.64 0.93
C HIS A 253 12.80 9.67 -0.03
N ASN A 254 12.61 10.89 0.47
CA ASN A 254 12.15 12.04 -0.30
C ASN A 254 13.06 13.26 -0.06
N ASN A 255 12.65 14.44 -0.49
CA ASN A 255 13.38 15.70 -0.31
C ASN A 255 12.60 16.70 0.55
N VAL A 256 11.76 16.22 1.47
CA VAL A 256 10.92 17.06 2.32
C VAL A 256 11.81 17.82 3.29
N TYR A 257 11.70 19.15 3.27
CA TYR A 257 12.51 20.04 4.12
C TYR A 257 11.70 20.84 5.14
N THR A 258 10.36 20.86 5.00
CA THR A 258 9.43 21.54 5.91
C THR A 258 8.16 20.73 6.12
N VAL A 259 7.62 20.78 7.34
CA VAL A 259 6.28 20.28 7.66
C VAL A 259 5.50 21.39 8.37
N PRO A 260 4.27 21.73 7.93
CA PRO A 260 3.49 22.81 8.52
C PRO A 260 3.18 22.64 10.01
N ASP A 261 2.78 23.75 10.65
CA ASP A 261 2.26 23.70 12.03
C ASP A 261 0.98 22.88 12.11
N SER A 262 0.84 22.11 13.19
CA SER A 262 -0.35 21.32 13.50
C SER A 262 -0.79 20.37 12.37
N TYR A 263 0.13 19.98 11.47
CA TYR A 263 -0.17 19.27 10.22
C TYR A 263 -0.96 17.97 10.42
N PHE A 264 -0.55 17.13 11.38
CA PHE A 264 -1.20 15.84 11.61
C PHE A 264 -2.54 15.92 12.36
N ARG A 265 -2.95 17.10 12.86
CA ARG A 265 -4.27 17.26 13.51
C ARG A 265 -5.44 17.01 12.56
N GLY A 266 -5.22 17.17 11.25
CA GLY A 266 -6.23 16.88 10.21
C GLY A 266 -6.54 15.39 10.05
N SER A 267 -5.67 14.50 10.54
CA SER A 267 -5.81 13.04 10.43
C SER A 267 -5.83 12.43 11.84
N PRO A 268 -6.97 12.50 12.55
CA PRO A 268 -7.07 12.10 13.96
C PRO A 268 -6.91 10.59 14.20
N LYS A 269 -6.85 9.78 13.13
CA LYS A 269 -6.65 8.34 13.18
C LYS A 269 -5.23 7.91 12.80
N LEU A 270 -4.33 8.86 12.52
CA LEU A 270 -2.99 8.54 12.02
C LEU A 270 -2.17 7.85 13.11
N LEU A 271 -1.65 6.65 12.82
CA LEU A 271 -0.93 5.80 13.75
C LEU A 271 0.57 5.72 13.43
N TYR A 272 0.90 5.55 12.15
CA TYR A 272 2.27 5.28 11.68
C TYR A 272 2.70 6.34 10.67
N VAL A 273 3.81 7.03 10.97
CA VAL A 273 4.41 8.02 10.06
C VAL A 273 5.88 7.71 9.85
N ARG A 274 6.28 7.58 8.58
CA ARG A 274 7.68 7.45 8.18
C ARG A 274 8.09 8.65 7.35
N LEU A 275 9.11 9.35 7.83
CA LEU A 275 9.69 10.56 7.25
C LEU A 275 11.23 10.49 7.28
N SER A 276 11.79 9.28 7.40
CA SER A 276 13.24 9.07 7.39
C SER A 276 13.85 9.37 6.02
N HIS A 277 15.17 9.59 5.97
CA HIS A 277 15.89 9.92 4.74
C HIS A 277 15.25 11.09 3.98
N ASN A 278 15.04 12.20 4.69
CA ASN A 278 14.54 13.46 4.15
C ASN A 278 15.52 14.61 4.50
N SER A 279 15.09 15.85 4.24
CA SER A 279 15.89 17.05 4.46
C SER A 279 15.38 17.90 5.64
N LEU A 280 14.78 17.28 6.66
CA LEU A 280 14.13 18.00 7.76
C LEU A 280 15.17 18.63 8.69
N THR A 281 14.88 19.87 9.10
CA THR A 281 15.64 20.62 10.12
C THR A 281 14.66 21.20 11.14
N ASN A 282 15.10 21.51 12.36
CA ASN A 282 14.22 22.13 13.36
C ASN A 282 13.62 23.48 12.90
N ASN A 283 14.32 24.23 12.05
CA ASN A 283 13.80 25.49 11.49
C ASN A 283 12.65 25.29 10.50
N GLY A 284 12.56 24.11 9.89
CA GLY A 284 11.48 23.73 8.98
C GLY A 284 10.27 23.11 9.67
N LEU A 285 10.29 23.05 11.00
CA LEU A 285 9.27 22.41 11.84
C LEU A 285 8.73 23.42 12.86
N ALA A 286 7.44 23.36 13.12
CA ALA A 286 6.85 24.08 14.24
C ALA A 286 6.87 23.20 15.51
N THR A 287 6.76 23.83 16.67
CA THR A 287 6.73 23.14 17.97
C THR A 287 5.62 22.09 18.05
N ASN A 288 4.48 22.33 17.41
CA ASN A 288 3.32 21.43 17.47
C ASN A 288 3.20 20.51 16.25
N THR A 289 4.20 20.48 15.36
CA THR A 289 4.14 19.68 14.14
C THR A 289 3.90 18.20 14.43
N PHE A 290 4.68 17.58 15.32
CA PHE A 290 4.57 16.15 15.67
C PHE A 290 3.80 15.88 16.97
N ASN A 291 3.22 16.90 17.59
CA ASN A 291 2.39 16.74 18.78
C ASN A 291 0.96 16.33 18.40
N SER A 292 0.82 15.07 17.99
CA SER A 292 -0.46 14.42 17.67
C SER A 292 -0.76 13.30 18.67
N SER A 293 -1.98 13.26 19.21
CA SER A 293 -2.38 12.27 20.21
C SER A 293 -2.65 10.87 19.66
N SER A 294 -2.76 10.73 18.33
CA SER A 294 -3.08 9.45 17.66
C SER A 294 -1.85 8.63 17.31
N LEU A 295 -0.70 9.27 17.13
CA LEU A 295 0.52 8.62 16.65
C LEU A 295 1.06 7.61 17.67
N LEU A 296 1.41 6.43 17.17
CA LEU A 296 2.07 5.36 17.92
C LEU A 296 3.54 5.24 17.51
N GLU A 297 3.83 5.38 16.22
CA GLU A 297 5.18 5.25 15.68
C GLU A 297 5.54 6.43 14.77
N LEU A 298 6.73 6.98 14.99
CA LEU A 298 7.28 8.07 14.21
C LEU A 298 8.75 7.80 13.88
N ASP A 299 9.04 7.64 12.58
CA ASP A 299 10.39 7.53 12.07
C ASP A 299 10.84 8.85 11.41
N LEU A 300 11.85 9.48 12.02
CA LEU A 300 12.52 10.70 11.57
C LEU A 300 14.03 10.49 11.42
N SER A 301 14.48 9.24 11.34
CA SER A 301 15.89 8.90 11.19
C SER A 301 16.50 9.47 9.90
N TYR A 302 17.81 9.68 9.88
CA TYR A 302 18.55 10.19 8.71
C TYR A 302 17.98 11.48 8.12
N ASN A 303 17.66 12.44 8.98
CA ASN A 303 17.36 13.84 8.62
C ASN A 303 18.53 14.75 9.06
N GLN A 304 18.30 16.06 9.20
CA GLN A 304 19.30 17.02 9.70
C GLN A 304 18.79 17.77 10.94
N LEU A 305 18.06 17.06 11.81
CA LEU A 305 17.56 17.60 13.07
C LEU A 305 18.74 17.83 14.05
N GLN A 306 18.75 18.99 14.69
CA GLN A 306 19.72 19.38 15.73
C GLN A 306 19.15 19.25 17.14
N LYS A 307 17.82 19.17 17.27
CA LYS A 307 17.11 18.98 18.54
C LYS A 307 16.00 17.95 18.37
N ILE A 308 15.69 17.23 19.44
CA ILE A 308 14.54 16.31 19.51
C ILE A 308 13.25 17.15 19.34
N PRO A 309 12.45 16.94 18.27
CA PRO A 309 11.21 17.66 18.10
C PRO A 309 10.19 17.27 19.20
N PRO A 310 9.35 18.18 19.68
CA PRO A 310 8.32 17.85 20.67
C PRO A 310 7.32 16.83 20.14
N VAL A 311 7.01 15.83 20.96
CA VAL A 311 6.06 14.75 20.65
C VAL A 311 4.95 14.66 21.71
N ASN A 312 3.86 13.99 21.35
CA ASN A 312 2.79 13.73 22.31
C ASN A 312 3.18 12.60 23.28
N THR A 313 2.64 12.63 24.50
CA THR A 313 2.86 11.59 25.51
C THR A 313 2.30 10.22 25.13
N ASN A 314 1.41 10.13 24.13
CA ASN A 314 0.89 8.86 23.63
C ASN A 314 1.85 8.09 22.70
N LEU A 315 2.88 8.74 22.15
CA LEU A 315 3.80 8.10 21.20
C LEU A 315 4.55 6.93 21.88
N GLU A 316 4.66 5.80 21.20
CA GLU A 316 5.29 4.58 21.73
C GLU A 316 6.69 4.37 21.16
N ASN A 317 6.90 4.62 19.86
CA ASN A 317 8.16 4.37 19.17
C ASN A 317 8.65 5.63 18.45
N LEU A 318 9.88 6.05 18.74
CA LEU A 318 10.51 7.21 18.11
C LEU A 318 11.92 6.89 17.61
N TYR A 319 12.11 7.04 16.31
CA TYR A 319 13.39 6.81 15.63
C TYR A 319 13.98 8.14 15.16
N LEU A 320 15.16 8.48 15.68
CA LEU A 320 15.88 9.73 15.40
C LEU A 320 17.36 9.48 15.08
N GLN A 321 17.77 8.22 14.86
CA GLN A 321 19.16 7.86 14.56
C GLN A 321 19.67 8.55 13.29
N GLY A 322 20.97 8.83 13.23
CA GLY A 322 21.61 9.44 12.06
C GLY A 322 21.18 10.89 11.77
N ASN A 323 20.77 11.64 12.79
CA ASN A 323 20.53 13.09 12.72
C ASN A 323 21.79 13.86 13.20
N ARG A 324 21.64 15.15 13.53
CA ARG A 324 22.70 16.02 14.08
C ARG A 324 22.34 16.52 15.48
N ILE A 325 21.59 15.72 16.24
CA ILE A 325 21.08 16.12 17.55
C ILE A 325 22.26 16.25 18.51
N ASN A 326 22.39 17.40 19.16
CA ASN A 326 23.53 17.72 20.05
C ASN A 326 23.11 17.96 21.51
N GLU A 327 21.82 17.86 21.83
CA GLU A 327 21.26 18.03 23.15
C GLU A 327 20.12 17.04 23.41
N PHE A 328 20.10 16.42 24.60
CA PHE A 328 18.98 15.62 25.06
C PHE A 328 18.05 16.51 25.92
N SER A 329 16.86 16.82 25.41
CA SER A 329 15.89 17.66 26.12
C SER A 329 14.67 16.85 26.56
N ILE A 330 14.49 16.68 27.87
CA ILE A 330 13.35 15.93 28.43
C ILE A 330 12.00 16.61 28.15
N SER A 331 12.00 17.94 27.99
CA SER A 331 10.81 18.74 27.70
C SER A 331 10.21 18.46 26.32
N SER A 332 10.96 17.81 25.41
CA SER A 332 10.43 17.34 24.13
C SER A 332 9.44 16.18 24.28
N PHE A 333 9.47 15.48 25.42
CA PHE A 333 8.58 14.34 25.72
C PHE A 333 7.50 14.68 26.74
N CYS A 334 7.84 15.47 27.76
CA CYS A 334 6.92 15.86 28.83
C CYS A 334 7.05 17.35 29.16
N THR A 335 5.97 18.12 28.98
CA THR A 335 5.92 19.51 29.45
C THR A 335 5.76 19.60 30.97
N VAL A 336 5.02 18.64 31.55
CA VAL A 336 4.78 18.50 33.00
C VAL A 336 4.95 17.03 33.35
N VAL A 337 5.56 16.75 34.50
CA VAL A 337 5.81 15.38 34.97
C VAL A 337 5.25 15.22 36.38
N ASP A 338 4.34 14.27 36.56
CA ASP A 338 3.80 13.88 37.87
C ASP A 338 3.39 12.39 37.87
N VAL A 339 2.64 11.94 38.87
CA VAL A 339 2.22 10.53 38.99
C VAL A 339 1.39 10.07 37.77
N MET A 340 0.57 10.96 37.20
CA MET A 340 -0.36 10.68 36.10
C MET A 340 0.15 11.18 34.74
N ASN A 341 1.02 12.20 34.72
CA ASN A 341 1.55 12.82 33.51
C ASN A 341 2.98 12.36 33.25
N PHE A 342 3.15 11.46 32.28
CA PHE A 342 4.43 10.95 31.80
C PHE A 342 4.29 10.43 30.35
N SER A 343 5.40 10.19 29.68
CA SER A 343 5.42 9.69 28.29
C SER A 343 5.23 8.17 28.25
N LYS A 344 4.48 7.69 27.26
CA LYS A 344 4.27 6.25 26.98
C LYS A 344 5.32 5.64 26.07
N LEU A 345 6.38 6.39 25.77
CA LEU A 345 7.44 5.94 24.89
C LEU A 345 8.09 4.66 25.43
N GLN A 346 8.18 3.65 24.56
CA GLN A 346 8.77 2.34 24.81
C GLN A 346 10.15 2.24 24.15
N VAL A 347 10.26 2.69 22.90
CA VAL A 347 11.49 2.64 22.11
C VAL A 347 11.90 4.04 21.68
N LEU A 348 13.15 4.40 22.01
CA LEU A 348 13.79 5.64 21.57
C LEU A 348 15.16 5.33 20.96
N ARG A 349 15.33 5.66 19.68
CA ARG A 349 16.63 5.58 19.01
C ARG A 349 17.19 6.95 18.69
N LEU A 350 18.36 7.22 19.25
CA LEU A 350 19.12 8.47 19.11
C LEU A 350 20.58 8.20 18.71
N ASP A 351 20.96 6.95 18.45
CA ASP A 351 22.32 6.60 18.06
C ASP A 351 22.75 7.25 16.74
N GLY A 352 24.05 7.45 16.57
CA GLY A 352 24.59 8.16 15.40
C GLY A 352 24.24 9.67 15.35
N ASN A 353 23.94 10.27 16.51
CA ASN A 353 23.82 11.72 16.69
C ASN A 353 25.07 12.33 17.36
N GLU A 354 25.06 13.64 17.55
CA GLU A 354 26.13 14.41 18.22
C GLU A 354 25.95 14.48 19.75
N ILE A 355 25.34 13.44 20.35
CA ILE A 355 25.14 13.30 21.79
C ILE A 355 25.79 12.02 22.33
N LYS A 356 26.06 12.02 23.64
CA LYS A 356 26.52 10.83 24.37
C LYS A 356 25.47 10.44 25.39
N ARG A 357 25.50 9.19 25.86
CA ARG A 357 24.60 8.70 26.91
C ARG A 357 24.60 9.56 28.19
N SER A 358 25.74 10.17 28.53
CA SER A 358 25.86 11.07 29.69
C SER A 358 25.10 12.40 29.54
N ALA A 359 24.63 12.75 28.34
CA ALA A 359 23.81 13.93 28.11
C ALA A 359 22.37 13.75 28.61
N MET A 360 21.91 12.50 28.79
CA MET A 360 20.59 12.23 29.34
C MET A 360 20.55 12.58 30.83
N PRO A 361 19.62 13.45 31.27
CA PRO A 361 19.47 13.80 32.67
C PRO A 361 19.16 12.59 33.56
N VAL A 362 19.64 12.62 34.80
CA VAL A 362 19.44 11.53 35.79
C VAL A 362 17.96 11.31 36.15
N ASP A 363 17.14 12.34 35.99
CA ASP A 363 15.70 12.36 36.24
C ASP A 363 14.86 12.06 34.98
N ALA A 364 15.48 11.83 33.82
CA ALA A 364 14.78 11.44 32.60
C ALA A 364 13.83 10.24 32.78
N PRO A 365 14.16 9.20 33.59
CA PRO A 365 13.23 8.10 33.86
C PRO A 365 11.91 8.53 34.52
N LEU A 366 11.82 9.72 35.14
CA LEU A 366 10.55 10.23 35.69
C LEU A 366 9.53 10.54 34.59
N CYS A 367 9.98 10.95 33.41
CA CYS A 367 9.14 11.19 32.23
C CYS A 367 9.07 9.95 31.32
N LEU A 368 10.20 9.31 31.04
CA LEU A 368 10.33 8.15 30.14
C LEU A 368 10.19 6.82 30.88
N ARG A 369 9.17 6.70 31.74
CA ARG A 369 9.02 5.56 32.69
C ARG A 369 8.86 4.21 32.00
N LEU A 370 8.22 4.21 30.83
CA LEU A 370 7.87 3.00 30.09
C LEU A 370 8.92 2.62 29.03
N ALA A 371 10.01 3.39 28.92
CA ALA A 371 11.03 3.14 27.92
C ALA A 371 11.81 1.87 28.27
N SER A 372 11.66 0.85 27.42
CA SER A 372 12.37 -0.43 27.51
C SER A 372 13.70 -0.38 26.75
N LEU A 373 13.78 0.46 25.71
CA LEU A 373 14.97 0.64 24.89
C LEU A 373 15.24 2.12 24.64
N ILE A 374 16.42 2.59 25.06
CA ILE A 374 16.96 3.91 24.72
C ILE A 374 18.39 3.70 24.19
N GLU A 375 18.58 3.89 22.89
CA GLU A 375 19.88 3.83 22.22
C GLU A 375 20.38 5.25 21.97
N ILE A 376 21.59 5.59 22.46
CA ILE A 376 22.24 6.90 22.30
C ILE A 376 23.67 6.69 21.83
#